data_AF-A0A699TUT5-F1
#
_entry.id   AF-A0A699TUT5-F1
#
_cell.length_a   1.000
_cell.length_b   1.000
_cell.length_c   1.000
_cell.angle_alpha   90.00
_cell.angle_beta   90.00
_cell.angle_gamma   90.00
#
_symmetry.space_group_name_H-M   'P 1'
#
loop_
_entity.id
_entity.type
_entity.pdbx_description
1 polymer ?
#
loop_
_entity_poly.entity_id
_entity_poly.type
_entity_poly.pdbx_seq_one_letter_code
_entity_poly.pdbx_strand_id
1 'polypeptide(L)'
;NPNQAPSTTTTTVTNAQLQAMIDQGFNAPLAARDANRTGDDSHTSGMGVRRTERWFERMETVFRISNCLAENQVKLATCTLLAGALTWWNSYVRIVGNDAVFVMTWIELKKKIEDKYCLRNEMKKIETEF
;
A
#
# COMPACT_ATOMS: atom_id res chain seq x y z
N ASN A 1 36.42 21.12 -47.36
CA ASN A 1 35.50 20.35 -46.49
C ASN A 1 35.60 20.94 -45.09
N PRO A 2 34.71 21.86 -44.65
CA PRO A 2 34.79 22.40 -43.31
C PRO A 2 34.19 21.40 -42.31
N ASN A 3 34.98 21.02 -41.30
CA ASN A 3 34.56 20.20 -40.17
C ASN A 3 33.46 20.92 -39.37
N GLN A 4 32.29 20.30 -39.26
CA GLN A 4 31.20 20.77 -38.41
C GLN A 4 31.28 20.06 -37.06
N ALA A 5 31.53 20.81 -35.98
CA ALA A 5 31.51 20.29 -34.62
C ALA A 5 30.06 20.05 -34.15
N PRO A 6 29.78 19.00 -33.36
CA PRO A 6 28.45 18.72 -32.85
C PRO A 6 28.04 19.76 -31.80
N SER A 7 26.91 20.45 -32.04
CA SER A 7 26.29 21.35 -31.05
C SER A 7 25.57 20.53 -29.99
N THR A 8 26.01 20.64 -28.72
CA THR A 8 25.32 20.04 -27.58
C THR A 8 24.30 21.03 -27.01
N THR A 9 23.02 20.75 -27.20
CA THR A 9 21.93 21.50 -26.57
C THR A 9 21.81 21.11 -25.10
N THR A 10 22.10 22.04 -24.20
CA THR A 10 21.91 21.85 -22.75
C THR A 10 20.51 22.33 -22.37
N THR A 11 19.62 21.41 -21.98
CA THR A 11 18.28 21.75 -21.51
C THR A 11 18.29 21.96 -20.00
N THR A 12 18.05 23.19 -19.56
CA THR A 12 17.93 23.54 -18.13
C THR A 12 16.58 23.05 -17.59
N VAL A 13 16.59 22.07 -16.70
CA VAL A 13 15.39 21.63 -15.98
C VAL A 13 15.19 22.52 -14.75
N THR A 14 14.03 23.15 -14.66
CA THR A 14 13.65 24.03 -13.56
C THR A 14 12.96 23.26 -12.43
N ASN A 15 13.00 23.79 -11.21
CA ASN A 15 12.31 23.18 -10.06
C ASN A 15 10.81 23.03 -10.30
N ALA A 16 10.20 23.96 -11.05
CA ALA A 16 8.79 23.87 -11.43
C ALA A 16 8.52 22.67 -12.37
N GLN A 17 9.43 22.35 -13.28
CA GLN A 17 9.31 21.19 -14.15
C GLN A 17 9.46 19.87 -13.37
N LEU A 18 10.38 19.83 -12.40
CA LEU A 18 10.50 18.68 -11.49
C LEU A 18 9.23 18.49 -10.66
N GLN A 19 8.67 19.57 -10.11
CA GLN A 19 7.42 19.51 -9.35
C GLN A 19 6.26 19.01 -10.22
N ALA A 20 6.14 19.51 -11.46
CA ALA A 20 5.13 19.07 -12.39
C ALA A 20 5.27 17.58 -12.74
N MET A 21 6.49 17.05 -12.86
CA MET A 21 6.72 15.62 -13.09
C MET A 21 6.28 14.76 -11.90
N ILE A 22 6.51 15.23 -10.67
CA ILE A 22 6.05 14.54 -9.45
C ILE A 22 4.52 14.57 -9.37
N ASP A 23 3.92 15.72 -9.68
CA ASP A 23 2.48 15.88 -9.62
C ASP A 23 1.76 15.01 -10.67
N GLN A 24 2.30 14.93 -11.88
CA GLN A 24 1.77 14.09 -12.96
C GLN A 24 2.05 12.59 -12.74
N GLY A 25 3.26 12.24 -12.31
CA GLY A 25 3.70 10.86 -12.21
C GLY A 25 3.18 10.12 -10.98
N PHE A 26 2.92 10.84 -9.88
CA PHE A 26 2.62 10.22 -8.59
C PHE A 26 1.38 10.79 -7.92
N ASN A 27 1.26 12.11 -7.80
CA ASN A 27 0.18 12.72 -7.01
C ASN A 27 -1.19 12.61 -7.70
N ALA A 28 -1.29 12.90 -8.99
CA ALA A 28 -2.55 12.83 -9.73
C ALA A 28 -3.13 11.41 -9.84
N PRO A 29 -2.33 10.36 -10.15
CA PRO A 29 -2.82 8.97 -10.12
C PRO A 29 -3.27 8.52 -8.72
N LEU A 30 -2.60 8.99 -7.66
CA LEU A 30 -2.96 8.70 -6.27
C LEU A 30 -4.30 9.36 -5.91
N ALA A 31 -4.47 10.64 -6.23
CA ALA A 31 -5.71 11.37 -6.01
C ALA A 31 -6.88 10.77 -6.80
N ALA A 32 -6.65 10.34 -8.05
CA ALA A 32 -7.67 9.66 -8.86
C ALA A 32 -8.07 8.30 -8.27
N ARG A 33 -7.10 7.55 -7.72
CA ARG A 33 -7.36 6.28 -7.02
C ARG A 33 -8.24 6.47 -5.77
N ASP A 34 -8.03 7.56 -5.04
CA ASP A 34 -8.77 7.87 -3.82
C ASP A 34 -10.16 8.40 -4.12
N ALA A 35 -10.30 9.30 -5.10
CA ALA A 35 -11.59 9.84 -5.53
C ALA A 35 -12.55 8.75 -6.06
N ASN A 36 -12.03 7.71 -6.73
CA ASN A 36 -12.84 6.62 -7.26
C ASN A 36 -13.35 5.64 -6.17
N ARG A 37 -13.00 5.86 -4.90
CA ARG A 37 -13.39 5.00 -3.75
C ARG A 37 -14.37 5.65 -2.79
N THR A 38 -14.66 6.93 -2.93
CA THR A 38 -15.59 7.69 -2.07
C THR A 38 -17.06 7.48 -2.48
N GLY A 39 -17.35 6.56 -3.39
CA GLY A 39 -18.69 6.33 -3.95
C GLY A 39 -19.41 5.07 -3.44
N ASP A 40 -18.91 4.38 -2.43
CA ASP A 40 -19.60 3.22 -1.83
C ASP A 40 -19.53 3.27 -0.30
N ASP A 41 -20.19 4.28 0.25
CA ASP A 41 -20.58 4.29 1.65
C ASP A 41 -21.79 3.36 1.85
N SER A 42 -21.54 2.04 1.83
CA SER A 42 -22.47 1.08 2.40
C SER A 42 -21.74 0.00 3.22
N HIS A 43 -21.79 0.22 4.54
CA HIS A 43 -21.45 -0.70 5.63
C HIS A 43 -19.97 -1.06 5.86
N THR A 44 -19.32 -0.25 6.69
CA THR A 44 -18.68 -0.58 7.99
C THR A 44 -18.42 -2.07 8.32
N SER A 45 -17.69 -2.80 7.48
CA SER A 45 -16.86 -3.94 7.89
C SER A 45 -15.84 -4.16 6.79
N GLY A 46 -14.63 -3.61 6.92
CA GLY A 46 -13.54 -4.44 7.41
C GLY A 46 -13.32 -5.62 6.48
N MET A 47 -12.29 -5.51 5.62
CA MET A 47 -11.71 -6.58 4.79
C MET A 47 -12.28 -7.98 5.13
N GLY A 48 -13.33 -8.41 4.44
CA GLY A 48 -13.88 -9.76 4.66
C GLY A 48 -12.82 -10.80 4.29
N VAL A 49 -12.83 -11.98 4.90
CA VAL A 49 -11.82 -13.04 4.73
C VAL A 49 -11.46 -13.27 3.25
N ARG A 50 -12.46 -13.41 2.37
CA ARG A 50 -12.26 -13.56 0.91
C ARG A 50 -11.58 -12.36 0.23
N ARG A 51 -11.81 -11.14 0.71
CA ARG A 51 -11.13 -9.93 0.20
C ARG A 51 -9.69 -9.87 0.69
N THR A 52 -9.43 -10.34 1.91
CA THR A 52 -8.08 -10.42 2.49
C THR A 52 -7.21 -11.45 1.76
N GLU A 53 -7.74 -12.65 1.50
CA GLU A 53 -7.04 -13.70 0.72
C GLU A 53 -6.67 -13.20 -0.68
N ARG A 54 -7.63 -12.62 -1.40
CA ARG A 54 -7.38 -12.05 -2.73
C ARG A 54 -6.35 -10.91 -2.70
N TRP A 55 -6.30 -10.14 -1.63
CA TRP A 55 -5.29 -9.10 -1.46
C TRP A 55 -3.90 -9.71 -1.24
N PHE A 56 -3.78 -10.79 -0.46
CA PHE A 56 -2.49 -11.49 -0.28
C PHE A 56 -1.95 -12.03 -1.61
N GLU A 57 -2.79 -12.72 -2.40
CA GLU A 57 -2.39 -13.24 -3.73
C GLU A 57 -1.92 -12.12 -4.67
N ARG A 58 -2.63 -10.97 -4.64
CA ARG A 58 -2.26 -9.80 -5.43
C ARG A 58 -0.89 -9.25 -4.99
N MET A 59 -0.65 -9.15 -3.69
CA MET A 59 0.62 -8.65 -3.17
C MET A 59 1.78 -9.60 -3.47
N GLU A 60 1.57 -10.92 -3.37
CA GLU A 60 2.58 -11.91 -3.75
C GLU A 60 2.95 -11.83 -5.24
N THR A 61 1.95 -11.57 -6.08
CA THR A 61 2.18 -11.31 -7.50
C THR A 61 3.00 -10.03 -7.72
N VAL A 62 2.66 -8.94 -7.01
CA VAL A 62 3.41 -7.67 -7.06
C VAL A 62 4.86 -7.87 -6.61
N PHE A 63 5.10 -8.61 -5.52
CA PHE A 63 6.46 -8.89 -5.04
C PHE A 63 7.27 -9.68 -6.06
N ARG A 64 6.65 -10.65 -6.72
CA ARG A 64 7.31 -11.47 -7.75
C ARG A 64 7.66 -10.65 -8.99
N ILE A 65 6.73 -9.85 -9.50
CA ILE A 65 6.94 -9.03 -10.70
C ILE A 65 8.00 -7.95 -10.45
N SER A 66 7.97 -7.31 -9.27
CA SER A 66 8.89 -6.23 -8.92
C SER A 66 10.24 -6.72 -8.37
N ASN A 67 10.42 -8.03 -8.22
CA ASN A 67 11.58 -8.62 -7.53
C ASN A 67 11.82 -7.98 -6.15
N CYS A 68 10.76 -7.81 -5.38
CA CYS A 68 10.79 -7.08 -4.11
C CYS A 68 11.54 -7.87 -3.03
N LEU A 69 12.61 -7.26 -2.50
CA LEU A 69 13.36 -7.79 -1.36
C LEU A 69 12.48 -7.90 -0.12
N ALA A 70 12.69 -8.94 0.68
CA ALA A 70 11.87 -9.25 1.87
C ALA A 70 11.71 -8.05 2.83
N GLU A 71 12.77 -7.26 3.03
CA GLU A 71 12.80 -6.04 3.84
C GLU A 71 11.85 -4.92 3.37
N ASN A 72 11.42 -4.96 2.11
CA ASN A 72 10.55 -3.95 1.51
C ASN A 72 9.12 -4.46 1.28
N GLN A 73 8.89 -5.76 1.41
CA GLN A 73 7.58 -6.37 1.18
C GLN A 73 6.51 -5.85 2.14
N VAL A 74 6.80 -5.79 3.44
CA VAL A 74 5.87 -5.27 4.45
C VAL A 74 5.58 -3.79 4.24
N LYS A 75 6.60 -2.97 3.93
CA LYS A 75 6.42 -1.54 3.63
C LYS A 75 5.52 -1.34 2.41
N LEU A 76 5.78 -2.10 1.34
CA LEU A 76 5.00 -2.02 0.11
C LEU A 76 3.56 -2.49 0.34
N ALA A 77 3.35 -3.59 1.05
CA ALA A 77 2.01 -4.08 1.37
C ALA A 77 1.22 -3.09 2.22
N THR A 78 1.82 -2.57 3.29
CA THR A 78 1.15 -1.68 4.24
C THR A 78 0.75 -0.35 3.61
N CYS A 79 1.53 0.15 2.64
CA CYS A 79 1.16 1.29 1.79
C CYS A 79 -0.13 1.05 0.98
N THR A 80 -0.46 -0.20 0.66
CA THR A 80 -1.70 -0.52 -0.06
C THR A 80 -2.92 -0.70 0.83
N LEU A 81 -2.74 -0.72 2.17
CA LEU A 81 -3.86 -0.82 3.11
C LEU A 81 -4.72 0.45 3.04
N LEU A 82 -6.03 0.26 3.19
CA LEU A 82 -7.01 1.33 3.07
C LEU A 82 -7.91 1.42 4.30
N ALA A 83 -8.41 2.63 4.56
CA ALA A 83 -9.41 2.95 5.58
C ALA A 83 -9.11 2.28 6.94
N GLY A 84 -10.05 1.51 7.49
CA GLY A 84 -9.90 0.88 8.80
C GLY A 84 -8.73 -0.11 8.94
N ALA A 85 -8.15 -0.60 7.84
CA ALA A 85 -6.93 -1.40 7.88
C ALA A 85 -5.69 -0.53 8.10
N LEU A 86 -5.64 0.63 7.45
CA LEU A 86 -4.57 1.61 7.60
C LEU A 86 -4.57 2.23 9.01
N THR A 87 -5.75 2.58 9.54
CA THR A 87 -5.89 3.07 10.92
C THR A 87 -5.40 2.05 11.95
N TRP A 88 -5.76 0.77 11.77
CA TRP A 88 -5.29 -0.31 12.62
C TRP A 88 -3.77 -0.46 12.54
N TRP A 89 -3.20 -0.47 11.32
CA TRP A 89 -1.77 -0.59 11.11
C TRP A 89 -0.99 0.56 11.76
N ASN A 90 -1.44 1.80 11.59
CA ASN A 90 -0.80 2.97 12.21
C ASN A 90 -0.85 2.92 13.75
N SER A 91 -1.96 2.43 14.32
CA SER A 91 -2.04 2.19 15.76
C SER A 91 -1.06 1.10 16.22
N TYR A 92 -0.96 0.02 15.45
CA TYR A 92 -0.03 -1.09 15.72
C TYR A 92 1.43 -0.61 15.70
N VAL A 93 1.84 0.14 14.68
CA VAL A 93 3.19 0.72 14.57
C VAL A 93 3.48 1.64 15.76
N ARG A 94 2.50 2.44 16.20
CA ARG A 94 2.64 3.33 17.37
C ARG A 94 2.85 2.57 18.68
N ILE A 95 2.19 1.41 18.86
CA ILE A 95 2.29 0.61 20.09
C ILE A 95 3.56 -0.23 20.10
N VAL A 96 3.89 -0.87 18.98
CA VAL A 96 4.99 -1.85 18.88
C VAL A 96 6.33 -1.19 18.57
N GLY A 97 6.30 0.04 18.03
CA GLY A 97 7.50 0.79 17.64
C GLY A 97 7.95 0.44 16.22
N ASN A 98 8.63 1.40 15.58
CA ASN A 98 9.04 1.30 14.18
C ASN A 98 10.09 0.20 13.95
N ASP A 99 10.92 -0.09 14.96
CA ASP A 99 12.00 -1.08 14.89
C ASP A 99 11.45 -2.50 14.76
N ALA A 100 10.42 -2.85 15.53
CA ALA A 100 9.78 -4.16 15.45
C ALA A 100 8.92 -4.32 14.17
N VAL A 101 8.51 -3.22 13.53
CA VAL A 101 7.88 -3.26 12.20
C VAL A 101 8.91 -3.51 11.10
N PHE A 102 10.14 -3.02 11.24
CA PHE A 102 11.22 -3.24 10.28
C PHE A 102 11.69 -4.70 10.25
N VAL A 103 11.68 -5.38 11.40
CA VAL A 103 12.03 -6.81 11.52
C VAL A 103 10.90 -7.72 11.01
N MET A 104 9.68 -7.19 10.89
CA MET A 104 8.52 -7.97 10.50
C MET A 104 8.62 -8.51 9.08
N THR A 105 8.38 -9.80 8.93
CA THR A 105 8.31 -10.49 7.65
C THR A 105 6.90 -10.41 7.04
N TRP A 106 6.80 -10.62 5.73
CA TRP A 106 5.51 -10.73 5.05
C TRP A 106 4.61 -11.82 5.67
N ILE A 107 5.18 -12.95 6.09
CA ILE A 107 4.44 -14.05 6.71
C ILE A 107 3.80 -13.62 8.04
N GLU A 108 4.54 -12.89 8.87
CA GLU A 108 4.02 -12.38 10.14
C GLU A 108 2.93 -11.33 9.94
N LEU A 109 3.07 -10.46 8.93
CA LEU A 109 2.03 -9.52 8.55
C LEU A 109 0.75 -10.24 8.11
N LYS A 110 0.86 -11.28 7.28
CA LYS A 110 -0.30 -12.11 6.86
C LYS A 110 -1.03 -12.68 8.07
N LYS A 111 -0.31 -13.31 9.00
CA LYS A 111 -0.88 -13.84 10.24
C LYS A 111 -1.61 -12.79 11.07
N LYS A 112 -1.07 -11.57 11.21
CA LYS A 112 -1.72 -10.50 11.98
C LYS A 112 -3.00 -9.97 11.34
N ILE A 113 -2.99 -9.86 10.01
CA ILE A 113 -4.19 -9.46 9.26
C ILE A 113 -5.22 -10.60 9.33
N GLU A 114 -4.82 -11.85 9.14
CA GLU A 114 -5.69 -13.01 9.32
C GLU A 114 -6.28 -13.05 10.72
N ASP A 115 -5.48 -12.95 11.79
CA ASP A 115 -5.96 -12.93 13.17
C ASP A 115 -7.02 -11.83 13.39
N LYS A 116 -6.73 -10.59 12.99
CA LYS A 116 -7.62 -9.44 13.18
C LYS A 116 -8.93 -9.52 12.39
N TYR A 117 -8.93 -10.15 11.21
CA TYR A 117 -10.11 -10.22 10.33
C TYR A 117 -10.81 -11.60 10.34
N CYS A 118 -10.14 -12.65 10.79
CA CYS A 118 -10.69 -14.00 10.99
C CYS A 118 -11.39 -14.12 12.35
N LEU A 119 -10.81 -13.59 13.44
CA LEU A 119 -11.47 -13.56 14.77
C LEU A 119 -12.74 -12.69 14.81
N ARG A 120 -12.89 -11.74 13.86
CA ARG A 120 -14.12 -10.93 13.76
C ARG A 120 -15.34 -11.75 13.31
N ASN A 121 -15.13 -12.91 12.69
CA ASN A 121 -16.21 -13.80 12.31
C ASN A 121 -16.66 -14.71 13.47
N GLU A 122 -15.74 -15.07 14.38
CA GLU A 122 -16.04 -15.91 15.55
C GLU A 122 -16.77 -15.12 16.66
N MET A 123 -16.39 -13.86 16.92
CA MET A 123 -17.08 -13.04 17.95
C MET A 123 -18.55 -12.77 17.64
N LYS A 124 -18.95 -12.73 16.37
CA LYS A 124 -20.36 -12.59 15.98
C LYS A 124 -21.19 -13.85 16.19
N LYS A 125 -20.56 -15.02 16.30
CA LYS A 125 -21.27 -16.28 16.52
C LYS A 125 -21.68 -16.48 17.98
N ILE A 126 -20.96 -15.86 18.91
CA ILE A 126 -21.27 -15.93 20.36
C ILE A 126 -22.44 -14.99 20.74
N GLU A 127 -22.68 -13.93 19.96
CA GLU A 127 -23.76 -12.95 20.23
C GLU A 127 -25.12 -13.37 19.60
N THR A 128 -25.19 -14.50 18.90
CA THR A 128 -26.44 -15.07 18.35
C THR A 128 -26.93 -16.32 19.07
N GLU A 129 -26.25 -16.73 20.15
CA GLU A 129 -26.60 -17.90 20.98
C GLU A 129 -26.96 -17.53 22.45
N PHE A 130 -27.15 -16.25 22.76
CA PHE A 130 -27.75 -15.74 24.00
C PHE A 130 -28.94 -14.84 23.69
#